data_AF-A0A2N2BS74-F1
#
_entry.id   AF-A0A2N2BS74-F1
#
_cell.length_a   1.000
_cell.length_b   1.000
_cell.length_c   1.000
_cell.angle_alpha   90.00
_cell.angle_beta   90.00
_cell.angle_gamma   90.00
#
_symmetry.space_group_name_H-M   'P 1'
#
loop_
_entity.id
_entity.type
_entity.pdbx_description
1 polymer ?
#
loop_
_entity_poly.entity_id
_entity_poly.type
_entity_poly.pdbx_seq_one_letter_code
_entity_poly.pdbx_strand_id
1 'polypeptide(L)'
;MKKFSALLFILIFALPCFGCHSSEQAPLSQVEADLMAASQNFSGMEKGDGKALKRYFGLNISDYQEVLIYVPANYMDVPELLVIKVTDPAQLDLVEAAVDTRNAMQQESFGSYGPEQVALLDNYEFKIVGNTLFYCVSPDASTLKDTFVKSIKNNH
;
A
#
# COMPACT_ATOMS: atom_id res chain seq x y z
N MET A 1 68.54 15.71 25.25
CA MET A 1 67.25 16.27 25.70
C MET A 1 66.38 16.48 24.46
N LYS A 2 65.16 15.94 24.52
CA LYS A 2 64.01 16.03 23.58
C LYS A 2 64.25 15.72 22.09
N LYS A 3 63.74 14.55 21.71
CA LYS A 3 63.78 13.88 20.41
C LYS A 3 62.85 14.60 19.43
N PHE A 4 63.33 14.81 18.19
CA PHE A 4 62.54 15.21 17.03
C PHE A 4 61.42 14.17 16.82
N SER A 5 60.17 14.57 16.98
CA SER A 5 59.02 13.74 16.59
C SER A 5 58.42 14.34 15.33
N ALA A 6 58.85 13.83 14.19
CA ALA A 6 58.08 13.90 12.96
C ALA A 6 56.79 13.10 13.16
N LEU A 7 55.64 13.65 12.80
CA LEU A 7 54.49 12.84 12.37
C LEU A 7 53.59 13.71 11.47
N LEU A 8 53.94 13.72 10.19
CA LEU A 8 53.06 14.11 9.09
C LEU A 8 52.17 12.89 8.82
N PHE A 9 50.89 12.94 9.18
CA PHE A 9 49.89 11.99 8.71
C PHE A 9 48.91 12.73 7.80
N ILE A 10 49.19 12.61 6.50
CA ILE A 10 48.25 12.87 5.42
C ILE A 10 47.29 11.67 5.36
N LEU A 11 46.02 11.94 5.02
CA LEU A 11 45.14 11.18 4.11
C LEU A 11 43.76 10.82 4.69
N ILE A 12 42.78 11.64 4.26
CA ILE A 12 41.46 11.25 3.72
C ILE A 12 40.76 10.07 4.40
N PHE A 13 39.70 10.38 5.15
CA PHE A 13 38.55 9.50 5.26
C PHE A 13 37.26 10.32 5.03
N ALA A 14 37.12 10.81 3.80
CA ALA A 14 35.80 11.14 3.27
C ALA A 14 35.10 9.81 2.94
N LEU A 15 34.45 9.23 3.93
CA LEU A 15 33.49 8.16 3.73
C LEU A 15 32.15 8.67 4.26
N PRO A 16 31.33 9.33 3.41
CA PRO A 16 29.90 9.28 3.66
C PRO A 16 29.45 7.84 3.41
N CYS A 17 29.52 7.01 4.45
CA CYS A 17 28.72 5.79 4.53
C CYS A 17 27.25 6.19 4.72
N PHE A 18 26.67 6.81 3.70
CA PHE A 18 25.23 6.86 3.48
C PHE A 18 24.93 6.21 2.13
N GLY A 19 25.44 4.99 1.96
CA GLY A 19 24.74 4.00 1.16
C GLY A 19 23.50 3.56 1.94
N CYS A 20 22.51 4.45 2.09
CA CYS A 20 21.16 4.00 2.36
C CYS A 20 20.70 3.34 1.06
N HIS A 21 21.08 2.08 0.88
CA HIS A 21 20.49 1.22 -0.11
C HIS A 21 19.06 0.99 0.38
N SER A 22 18.20 1.98 0.17
CA SER A 22 16.77 1.79 0.26
C SER A 22 16.49 0.79 -0.83
N SER A 23 16.35 -0.49 -0.47
CA SER A 23 15.84 -1.50 -1.39
C SER A 23 14.52 -0.94 -1.92
N GLU A 24 14.53 -0.52 -3.17
CA GLU A 24 13.38 0.13 -3.77
C GLU A 24 12.25 -0.92 -3.81
N GLN A 25 11.17 -0.67 -3.07
CA GLN A 25 10.02 -1.58 -3.07
C GLN A 25 9.49 -1.74 -4.50
N ALA A 26 8.96 -2.93 -4.81
CA ALA A 26 8.39 -3.21 -6.12
C ALA A 26 7.48 -2.09 -6.63
N PRO A 27 7.59 -1.67 -7.92
CA PRO A 27 6.63 -0.74 -8.50
C PRO A 27 5.24 -1.36 -8.43
N LEU A 28 4.22 -0.54 -8.17
CA LEU A 28 2.85 -1.04 -8.03
C LEU A 28 2.31 -1.65 -9.32
N SER A 29 2.90 -1.35 -10.49
CA SER A 29 2.58 -2.03 -11.74
C SER A 29 2.92 -3.53 -11.72
N GLN A 30 4.02 -3.93 -11.07
CA GLN A 30 4.36 -5.34 -10.89
C GLN A 30 3.44 -5.98 -9.85
N VAL A 31 3.18 -5.28 -8.75
CA VAL A 31 2.27 -5.74 -7.70
C VAL A 31 0.86 -5.95 -8.27
N GLU A 32 0.37 -5.03 -9.10
CA GLU A 32 -0.90 -5.15 -9.81
C GLU A 32 -0.96 -6.42 -10.64
N ALA A 33 0.08 -6.70 -11.45
CA ALA A 33 0.14 -7.90 -12.28
C ALA A 33 0.09 -9.19 -11.44
N ASP A 34 0.82 -9.24 -10.33
CA ASP A 34 0.84 -10.41 -9.44
C ASP A 34 -0.53 -10.63 -8.78
N LEU A 35 -1.17 -9.55 -8.32
CA LEU A 35 -2.49 -9.58 -7.69
C LEU A 35 -3.60 -9.98 -8.69
N MET A 36 -3.53 -9.51 -9.93
CA MET A 36 -4.45 -9.91 -10.99
C MET A 36 -4.33 -11.40 -11.31
N ALA A 37 -3.09 -11.93 -11.37
CA ALA A 37 -2.84 -13.35 -11.57
C ALA A 37 -3.40 -14.21 -10.42
N ALA A 38 -3.35 -13.71 -9.18
CA ALA A 38 -3.81 -14.42 -8.01
C ALA A 38 -5.35 -14.48 -7.83
N SER A 39 -6.11 -13.58 -8.47
CA SER A 39 -7.56 -13.41 -8.24
C SER A 39 -8.42 -13.42 -9.50
N GLN A 40 -7.93 -14.01 -10.59
CA GLN A 40 -8.63 -14.06 -11.88
C GLN A 40 -9.06 -12.65 -12.36
N ASN A 41 -8.15 -11.67 -12.29
CA ASN A 41 -8.34 -10.27 -12.70
C ASN A 41 -9.38 -9.48 -11.88
N PHE A 42 -9.43 -9.66 -10.56
CA PHE A 42 -10.29 -8.86 -9.67
C PHE A 42 -11.78 -8.88 -10.08
N SER A 43 -12.33 -10.07 -10.32
CA SER A 43 -13.72 -10.23 -10.74
C SER A 43 -14.68 -9.40 -9.86
N GLY A 44 -15.54 -8.60 -10.49
CA GLY A 44 -16.47 -7.70 -9.81
C GLY A 44 -15.90 -6.33 -9.45
N MET A 45 -14.64 -6.04 -9.76
CA MET A 45 -14.02 -4.74 -9.56
C MET A 45 -13.64 -4.05 -10.89
N GLU A 46 -13.59 -2.74 -10.88
CA GLU A 46 -13.09 -1.91 -11.98
C GLU A 46 -11.93 -1.02 -11.53
N LYS A 47 -10.96 -0.77 -12.42
CA LYS A 47 -9.80 0.06 -12.09
C LYS A 47 -10.23 1.52 -11.92
N GLY A 48 -9.97 2.07 -10.74
CA GLY A 48 -10.25 3.46 -10.41
C GLY A 48 -9.12 4.40 -10.83
N ASP A 49 -9.44 5.70 -10.85
CA ASP A 49 -8.49 6.78 -11.07
C ASP A 49 -8.38 7.68 -9.82
N GLY A 50 -7.65 8.80 -9.94
CA GLY A 50 -7.55 9.77 -8.84
C GLY A 50 -8.89 10.39 -8.41
N LYS A 51 -9.91 10.41 -9.28
CA LYS A 51 -11.26 10.87 -8.90
C LYS A 51 -11.95 9.81 -8.04
N ALA A 52 -11.79 8.54 -8.36
CA ALA A 52 -12.29 7.43 -7.54
C ALA A 52 -11.64 7.47 -6.15
N LEU A 53 -10.31 7.62 -6.08
CA LEU A 53 -9.60 7.73 -4.81
C LEU A 53 -10.15 8.87 -3.93
N LYS A 54 -10.31 10.06 -4.52
CA LYS A 54 -10.84 11.23 -3.81
C LYS A 54 -12.30 11.03 -3.38
N ARG A 55 -13.13 10.40 -4.23
CA ARG A 55 -14.54 10.17 -3.96
C ARG A 55 -14.75 9.19 -2.80
N TYR A 56 -14.01 8.08 -2.79
CA TYR A 56 -14.26 6.98 -1.86
C TYR A 56 -13.43 7.07 -0.58
N PHE A 57 -12.19 7.59 -0.66
CA PHE A 57 -11.28 7.66 0.49
C PHE A 57 -10.97 9.10 0.91
N GLY A 58 -11.41 10.13 0.18
CA GLY A 58 -11.07 11.52 0.49
C GLY A 58 -9.60 11.89 0.25
N LEU A 59 -8.83 11.01 -0.39
CA LEU A 59 -7.40 11.16 -0.62
C LEU A 59 -7.10 11.74 -2.01
N ASN A 60 -6.07 12.59 -2.15
CA ASN A 60 -5.63 13.06 -3.48
C ASN A 60 -4.46 12.23 -3.99
N ILE A 61 -4.55 11.78 -5.25
CA ILE A 61 -3.53 10.90 -5.85
C ILE A 61 -2.15 11.56 -5.95
N SER A 62 -2.11 12.90 -6.05
CA SER A 62 -0.86 13.69 -6.11
C SER A 62 -0.04 13.66 -4.84
N ASP A 63 -0.63 13.23 -3.72
CA ASP A 63 -0.02 13.28 -2.39
C ASP A 63 0.79 12.00 -2.10
N TYR A 64 0.78 11.02 -3.01
CA TYR A 64 1.37 9.70 -2.82
C TYR A 64 2.31 9.33 -3.97
N GLN A 65 3.26 8.43 -3.68
CA GLN A 65 4.26 8.00 -4.66
C GLN A 65 3.63 7.17 -5.78
N GLU A 66 2.84 6.17 -5.42
CA GLU A 66 2.10 5.31 -6.35
C GLU A 66 0.77 4.92 -5.70
N VAL A 67 -0.29 4.84 -6.50
CA VAL A 67 -1.62 4.40 -6.05
C VAL A 67 -2.17 3.38 -7.03
N LEU A 68 -2.65 2.26 -6.48
CA LEU A 68 -3.46 1.28 -7.17
C LEU A 68 -4.83 1.24 -6.48
N ILE A 69 -5.89 1.48 -7.24
CA ILE A 69 -7.25 1.46 -6.73
C ILE A 69 -8.15 0.68 -7.68
N TYR A 70 -8.90 -0.25 -7.12
CA TYR A 70 -10.02 -0.92 -7.76
C TYR A 70 -11.25 -0.75 -6.90
N VAL A 71 -12.36 -0.40 -7.51
CA VAL A 71 -13.64 -0.13 -6.85
C VAL A 71 -14.68 -1.13 -7.35
N PRO A 72 -15.82 -1.29 -6.66
CA PRO A 72 -16.87 -2.20 -7.12
C PRO A 72 -17.35 -1.78 -8.51
N ALA A 73 -17.44 -2.73 -9.44
CA ALA A 73 -17.97 -2.47 -10.79
C ALA A 73 -19.50 -2.22 -10.78
N ASN A 74 -20.17 -2.62 -9.70
CA ASN A 74 -21.59 -2.37 -9.45
C ASN A 74 -21.76 -1.70 -8.08
N TYR A 75 -22.62 -0.70 -7.99
CA TYR A 75 -22.89 0.05 -6.76
C TYR A 75 -23.53 -0.79 -5.64
N MET A 76 -24.05 -1.98 -5.95
CA MET A 76 -24.60 -2.94 -4.98
C MET A 76 -23.56 -3.92 -4.45
N ASP A 77 -22.32 -3.86 -4.93
CA ASP A 77 -21.23 -4.73 -4.52
C ASP A 77 -20.23 -3.95 -3.64
N VAL A 78 -19.45 -4.69 -2.85
CA VAL A 78 -18.42 -4.19 -1.95
C VAL A 78 -16.99 -4.65 -2.23
N PRO A 79 -16.70 -5.61 -3.15
CA PRO A 79 -15.31 -5.92 -3.46
C PRO A 79 -14.53 -4.70 -3.96
N GLU A 80 -13.44 -4.38 -3.28
CA GLU A 80 -12.54 -3.29 -3.62
C GLU A 80 -11.10 -3.59 -3.16
N LEU A 81 -10.15 -2.90 -3.76
CA LEU A 81 -8.72 -3.02 -3.45
C LEU A 81 -8.09 -1.62 -3.48
N LEU A 82 -7.31 -1.31 -2.45
CA LEU A 82 -6.48 -0.14 -2.38
C LEU A 82 -5.06 -0.53 -2.00
N VAL A 83 -4.09 -0.12 -2.81
CA VAL A 83 -2.66 -0.19 -2.48
C VAL A 83 -2.05 1.19 -2.67
N ILE A 84 -1.47 1.76 -1.61
CA ILE A 84 -0.84 3.07 -1.64
C ILE A 84 0.60 2.96 -1.17
N LYS A 85 1.54 3.36 -2.02
CA LYS A 85 2.93 3.60 -1.63
C LYS A 85 3.07 5.08 -1.26
N VAL A 86 3.43 5.36 -0.02
CA VAL A 86 3.57 6.73 0.50
C VAL A 86 5.02 7.22 0.35
N THR A 87 5.21 8.53 0.19
CA THR A 87 6.55 9.13 0.17
C THR A 87 7.07 9.34 1.59
N ASP A 88 6.21 9.80 2.50
CA ASP A 88 6.50 9.97 3.91
C ASP A 88 5.74 8.90 4.71
N PRO A 89 6.42 8.02 5.47
CA PRO A 89 5.78 7.03 6.33
C PRO A 89 4.72 7.61 7.30
N ALA A 90 4.84 8.88 7.68
CA ALA A 90 3.82 9.55 8.51
C ALA A 90 2.45 9.67 7.83
N GLN A 91 2.38 9.51 6.50
CA GLN A 91 1.13 9.50 5.74
C GLN A 91 0.36 8.17 5.89
N LEU A 92 0.99 7.09 6.39
CA LEU A 92 0.32 5.80 6.56
C LEU A 92 -0.89 5.90 7.50
N ASP A 93 -0.76 6.66 8.59
CA ASP A 93 -1.85 6.89 9.55
C ASP A 93 -3.05 7.60 8.90
N LEU A 94 -2.79 8.52 7.96
CA LEU A 94 -3.85 9.22 7.22
C LEU A 94 -4.57 8.28 6.25
N VAL A 95 -3.84 7.37 5.61
CA VAL A 95 -4.41 6.37 4.70
C VAL A 95 -5.21 5.34 5.47
N GLU A 96 -4.72 4.87 6.62
CA GLU A 96 -5.42 3.94 7.50
C GLU A 96 -6.75 4.54 8.00
N ALA A 97 -6.74 5.79 8.48
CA ALA A 97 -7.97 6.47 8.88
C ALA A 97 -8.99 6.62 7.73
N ALA A 98 -8.52 6.85 6.50
CA ALA A 98 -9.38 6.91 5.32
C ALA A 98 -9.99 5.54 4.99
N VAL A 99 -9.22 4.46 5.13
CA VAL A 99 -9.70 3.08 4.98
C VAL A 99 -10.76 2.74 6.02
N ASP A 100 -10.51 3.04 7.30
CA ASP A 100 -11.47 2.80 8.37
C ASP A 100 -12.78 3.55 8.14
N THR A 101 -12.69 4.83 7.75
CA THR A 101 -13.85 5.64 7.40
C THR A 101 -14.63 5.03 6.24
N ARG A 102 -13.94 4.60 5.17
CA ARG A 102 -14.56 3.97 4.01
C ARG A 102 -15.26 2.66 4.38
N ASN A 103 -14.62 1.79 5.16
CA ASN A 103 -15.21 0.52 5.58
C ASN A 103 -16.45 0.74 6.45
N ALA A 104 -16.37 1.64 7.43
CA ALA A 104 -17.50 1.96 8.31
C ALA A 104 -18.71 2.52 7.54
N MET A 105 -18.48 3.43 6.58
CA MET A 105 -19.55 3.96 5.73
C MET A 105 -20.24 2.87 4.89
N GLN A 106 -19.47 1.88 4.42
CA GLN A 106 -20.06 0.76 3.69
C GLN A 106 -20.85 -0.18 4.59
N GLN A 107 -20.34 -0.49 5.78
CA GLN A 107 -21.07 -1.30 6.77
C GLN A 107 -22.39 -0.64 7.15
N GLU A 108 -22.41 0.68 7.36
CA GLU A 108 -23.65 1.43 7.58
C GLU A 108 -24.60 1.33 6.39
N SER A 109 -24.08 1.50 5.17
CA SER A 109 -24.88 1.49 3.94
C SER A 109 -25.53 0.14 3.66
N PHE A 110 -24.82 -0.96 3.89
CA PHE A 110 -25.31 -2.33 3.64
C PHE A 110 -25.94 -3.00 4.86
N GLY A 111 -25.79 -2.43 6.06
CA GLY A 111 -26.16 -3.06 7.33
C GLY A 111 -27.61 -3.55 7.43
N SER A 112 -28.54 -2.90 6.75
CA SER A 112 -29.97 -3.25 6.83
C SER A 112 -30.45 -4.23 5.74
N TYR A 113 -29.66 -4.50 4.69
CA TYR A 113 -30.13 -5.28 3.54
C TYR A 113 -29.09 -6.19 2.88
N GLY A 114 -27.80 -6.02 3.16
CA GLY A 114 -26.70 -6.74 2.52
C GLY A 114 -25.84 -7.52 3.52
N PRO A 115 -26.37 -8.57 4.17
CA PRO A 115 -25.61 -9.34 5.16
C PRO A 115 -24.36 -10.01 4.56
N GLU A 116 -24.40 -10.42 3.29
CA GLU A 116 -23.23 -10.99 2.60
C GLU A 116 -22.15 -9.92 2.36
N GLN A 117 -22.56 -8.72 1.96
CA GLN A 117 -21.67 -7.57 1.80
C GLN A 117 -21.04 -7.18 3.14
N VAL A 118 -21.82 -7.10 4.20
CA VAL A 118 -21.32 -6.81 5.56
C VAL A 118 -20.33 -7.88 6.00
N ALA A 119 -20.60 -9.16 5.73
CA ALA A 119 -19.65 -10.22 6.05
C ALA A 119 -18.30 -10.05 5.31
N LEU A 120 -18.29 -9.60 4.06
CA LEU A 120 -17.05 -9.28 3.35
C LEU A 120 -16.33 -8.06 3.96
N LEU A 121 -17.08 -7.02 4.33
CA LEU A 121 -16.56 -5.81 4.97
C LEU A 121 -16.01 -6.07 6.38
N ASP A 122 -16.56 -7.04 7.12
CA ASP A 122 -16.05 -7.47 8.42
C ASP A 122 -14.77 -8.29 8.30
N ASN A 123 -14.59 -8.99 7.16
CA ASN A 123 -13.45 -9.83 6.86
C ASN A 123 -12.48 -9.18 5.85
N TYR A 124 -12.47 -7.84 5.79
CA TYR A 124 -11.49 -7.12 5.00
C TYR A 124 -10.07 -7.46 5.45
N GLU A 125 -9.12 -7.41 4.51
CA GLU A 125 -7.71 -7.61 4.80
C GLU A 125 -6.96 -6.30 4.72
N PHE A 126 -6.11 -6.08 5.72
CA PHE A 126 -5.30 -4.87 5.84
C PHE A 126 -3.86 -5.23 6.16
N LYS A 127 -2.92 -4.59 5.48
CA LYS A 127 -1.49 -4.81 5.73
C LYS A 127 -0.62 -3.63 5.35
N ILE A 128 0.34 -3.32 6.20
CA ILE A 128 1.45 -2.41 5.88
C ILE A 128 2.74 -3.23 5.71
N VAL A 129 3.48 -2.97 4.63
CA VAL A 129 4.82 -3.50 4.38
C VAL A 129 5.71 -2.34 3.93
N GLY A 130 6.70 -1.96 4.74
CA GLY A 130 7.52 -0.78 4.49
C GLY A 130 6.67 0.50 4.44
N ASN A 131 6.82 1.29 3.38
CA ASN A 131 6.00 2.48 3.11
C ASN A 131 4.81 2.20 2.18
N THR A 132 4.35 0.94 2.09
CA THR A 132 3.19 0.58 1.27
C THR A 132 2.08 -0.03 2.14
N LEU A 133 0.88 0.51 2.00
CA LEU A 133 -0.35 0.02 2.63
C LEU A 133 -1.19 -0.74 1.62
N PHE A 134 -1.80 -1.84 2.06
CA PHE A 134 -2.76 -2.65 1.34
C PHE A 134 -4.06 -2.74 2.15
N TYR A 135 -5.18 -2.57 1.47
CA TYR A 135 -6.53 -2.79 1.96
C TYR A 135 -7.34 -3.51 0.88
N CYS A 136 -8.07 -4.56 1.25
CA CYS A 136 -8.90 -5.29 0.31
C CYS A 136 -10.15 -5.86 0.97
N VAL A 137 -11.29 -5.64 0.31
CA VAL A 137 -12.54 -6.35 0.54
C VAL A 137 -12.75 -7.27 -0.65
N SER A 138 -12.79 -8.57 -0.43
CA SER A 138 -12.97 -9.56 -1.49
C SER A 138 -13.18 -10.94 -0.89
N PRO A 139 -13.91 -11.86 -1.56
CA PRO A 139 -13.85 -13.28 -1.24
C PRO A 139 -12.42 -13.84 -1.20
N ASP A 140 -11.50 -13.26 -2.00
CA ASP A 140 -10.11 -13.67 -2.12
C ASP A 140 -9.13 -12.79 -1.30
N ALA A 141 -9.64 -11.98 -0.35
CA ALA A 141 -8.84 -10.96 0.34
C ALA A 141 -7.57 -11.53 1.00
N SER A 142 -7.65 -12.69 1.65
CA SER A 142 -6.49 -13.33 2.29
C SER A 142 -5.42 -13.73 1.27
N THR A 143 -5.82 -14.30 0.13
CA THR A 143 -4.91 -14.69 -0.97
C THR A 143 -4.24 -13.47 -1.58
N LEU A 144 -5.01 -12.39 -1.77
CA LEU A 144 -4.52 -11.12 -2.29
C LEU A 144 -3.51 -10.46 -1.33
N LYS A 145 -3.79 -10.45 -0.02
CA LYS A 145 -2.84 -9.96 0.99
C LYS A 145 -1.53 -10.75 0.95
N ASP A 146 -1.59 -12.08 0.91
CA ASP A 146 -0.38 -12.91 0.89
C ASP A 146 0.44 -12.68 -0.39
N THR A 147 -0.24 -12.48 -1.51
CA THR A 147 0.38 -12.13 -2.80
C THR A 147 1.03 -10.76 -2.73
N PHE A 148 0.34 -9.75 -2.18
CA PHE A 148 0.88 -8.41 -1.95
C PHE A 148 2.15 -8.47 -1.09
N VAL A 149 2.12 -9.16 0.04
CA VAL A 149 3.27 -9.28 0.95
C VAL A 149 4.46 -9.92 0.24
N LYS A 150 4.24 -10.96 -0.57
CA LYS A 150 5.30 -11.61 -1.37
C LYS A 150 5.84 -10.65 -2.43
N SER A 151 4.97 -9.99 -3.20
CA SER A 151 5.36 -9.09 -4.29
C SER A 151 6.20 -7.92 -3.78
N ILE A 152 5.83 -7.31 -2.65
CA ILE A 152 6.60 -6.22 -2.05
C ILE A 152 7.95 -6.69 -1.48
N LYS A 153 8.02 -7.90 -0.92
CA LYS A 153 9.24 -8.42 -0.26
C LYS A 153 10.22 -9.12 -1.19
N ASN A 154 9.80 -9.63 -2.34
CA ASN A 154 10.64 -10.44 -3.22
C ASN A 154 11.65 -9.63 -4.07
N ASN A 155 11.75 -8.31 -3.90
CA ASN A 155 12.76 -7.45 -4.55
C ASN A 155 14.04 -7.27 -3.71
N HIS A 156 14.48 -8.34 -3.05
CA HIS A 156 15.76 -8.42 -2.34
C HIS A 156 16.67 -9.47 -2.98
#